data_AF-A0A2V7U7T8-F1
#
_entry.id   AF-A0A2V7U7T8-F1
#
_cell.length_a   1.000
_cell.length_b   1.000
_cell.length_c   1.000
_cell.angle_alpha   90.00
_cell.angle_beta   90.00
_cell.angle_gamma   90.00
#
_symmetry.space_group_name_H-M   'P 1'
#
loop_
_entity.id
_entity.type
_entity.pdbx_description
1 polymer ?
#
loop_
_entity_poly.entity_id
_entity_poly.type
_entity_poly.pdbx_seq_one_letter_code
_entity_poly.pdbx_strand_id
1 'polypeptide(L)'
;VFDLHKAFSPPDSQAWAAEGCRTAGIGCLDCKGRLIDHLLHRLEEIHERRPRFASRPDDVWDILKEGSQRARETARATMEEVRSAMKIRYPIS
;
A
#
# COMPACT_ATOMS: atom_id res chain seq x y z
N VAL A 1 8.24 15.92 8.11
CA VAL A 1 8.81 14.95 9.07
C VAL A 1 7.78 14.52 10.10
N PHE A 2 7.10 15.44 10.79
CA PHE A 2 6.14 15.08 11.83
C PHE A 2 4.92 14.27 11.35
N ASP A 3 4.41 14.48 10.13
CA ASP A 3 3.32 13.62 9.62
C ASP A 3 3.74 12.17 9.39
N LEU A 4 5.03 11.93 9.11
CA LEU A 4 5.56 10.57 9.06
C LEU A 4 5.65 9.97 10.47
N HIS A 5 6.02 10.76 11.49
CA HIS A 5 5.93 10.33 12.89
C HIS A 5 4.50 9.93 13.27
N LYS A 6 3.48 10.66 12.81
CA LYS A 6 2.07 10.28 13.05
C LYS A 6 1.71 8.92 12.46
N ALA A 7 2.25 8.61 11.27
CA ALA A 7 1.95 7.37 10.56
C ALA A 7 2.76 6.16 11.06
N PHE A 8 4.00 6.38 11.48
CA PHE A 8 4.97 5.29 11.70
C PHE A 8 5.49 5.19 13.12
N SER A 9 5.45 6.26 13.90
CA SER A 9 6.07 6.28 15.23
C SER A 9 5.03 6.13 16.35
N PRO A 10 5.38 5.46 17.46
CA PRO A 10 4.50 5.35 18.62
C PRO A 10 4.28 6.72 19.31
N PRO A 11 3.21 6.86 20.12
CA PRO A 11 2.81 8.14 20.70
C PRO A 11 3.89 8.84 21.52
N ASP A 12 4.75 8.10 22.21
CA ASP A 12 5.89 8.62 22.99
C ASP A 12 6.94 9.30 22.08
N SER A 13 7.24 8.67 20.93
CA SER A 13 8.19 9.19 19.95
C SER A 13 7.62 10.40 19.23
N GLN A 14 6.29 10.43 18.99
CA GLN A 14 5.60 11.61 18.49
C GLN A 14 5.65 12.76 19.51
N ALA A 15 5.36 12.51 20.78
CA ALA A 15 5.40 13.54 21.83
C ALA A 15 6.81 14.13 21.98
N TRP A 16 7.83 13.28 22.04
CA TRP A 16 9.24 13.68 22.07
C TRP A 16 9.62 14.54 20.86
N ALA A 17 9.24 14.12 19.64
CA ALA A 17 9.54 14.86 18.43
C ALA A 17 8.79 16.19 18.36
N ALA A 18 7.53 16.25 18.80
CA ALA A 18 6.72 17.46 18.81
C ALA A 18 7.32 18.52 19.74
N GLU A 19 7.66 18.12 20.97
CA GLU A 19 8.25 19.01 21.96
C GLU A 19 9.64 19.45 21.52
N GLY A 20 10.56 18.51 21.31
CA GLY A 20 11.95 18.80 21.00
C GLY A 20 12.11 19.60 19.70
N CYS A 21 11.27 19.37 18.69
CA CYS A 21 11.35 20.13 17.45
C CYS A 21 10.81 21.55 17.59
N ARG A 22 9.75 21.79 18.39
CA ARG A 22 9.15 23.13 18.57
C ARG A 22 9.98 24.01 19.50
N THR A 23 10.68 23.41 20.46
CA THR A 23 11.53 24.12 21.42
C THR A 23 12.99 24.21 20.96
N ALA A 24 13.33 23.64 19.79
CA ALA A 24 14.70 23.45 19.34
C ALA A 24 15.58 22.64 20.34
N GLY A 25 14.96 21.79 21.16
CA GLY A 25 15.63 20.88 22.08
C GLY A 25 16.27 19.65 21.42
N ILE A 26 15.94 19.36 20.16
CA ILE A 26 16.58 18.30 19.35
C ILE A 26 16.94 18.81 17.96
N GLY A 27 17.96 18.21 17.34
CA GLY A 27 18.34 18.48 15.96
C GLY A 27 17.40 17.81 14.95
N CYS A 28 17.40 18.33 13.71
CA CYS A 28 16.64 17.71 12.62
C CYS A 28 17.13 16.29 12.30
N LEU A 29 18.42 16.00 12.52
CA LEU A 29 18.98 14.66 12.33
C LEU A 29 18.48 13.69 13.41
N ASP A 30 18.42 14.11 14.67
CA ASP A 30 17.89 13.28 15.77
C ASP A 30 16.42 12.92 15.51
N CYS A 31 15.62 13.91 15.11
CA CYS A 31 14.21 13.73 14.79
C CYS A 31 14.01 12.75 13.62
N LYS A 32 14.87 12.80 12.59
CA LYS A 32 14.84 11.89 11.45
C LYS A 32 15.38 10.50 11.79
N GLY A 33 16.40 10.41 12.65
CA GLY A 33 16.98 9.16 13.13
C GLY A 33 15.92 8.33 13.87
N ARG A 34 15.26 8.92 14.88
CA ARG A 34 14.21 8.21 15.59
C ARG A 34 13.03 7.81 14.69
N LEU A 35 12.70 8.63 13.68
CA LEU A 35 11.68 8.27 12.70
C LEU A 35 12.08 7.06 11.84
N ILE A 36 13.33 7.01 11.38
CA ILE A 36 13.76 5.98 10.42
C ILE A 36 13.77 4.60 11.05
N ASP A 37 14.08 4.50 12.34
CA ASP A 37 14.04 3.23 13.08
C ASP A 37 12.63 2.62 13.05
N HIS A 38 11.61 3.45 13.33
CA HIS A 38 10.21 3.01 13.29
C HIS A 38 9.73 2.72 11.86
N LEU A 39 10.13 3.55 10.90
CA LEU A 39 9.77 3.37 9.49
C LEU A 39 10.36 2.06 8.93
N LEU A 40 11.64 1.78 9.20
CA LEU A 40 12.32 0.59 8.71
C LEU A 40 11.75 -0.68 9.34
N HIS A 41 11.44 -0.66 10.64
CA HIS A 41 10.79 -1.80 11.28
C HIS A 41 9.44 -2.14 10.60
N ARG A 42 8.64 -1.12 10.24
CA ARG A 42 7.39 -1.36 9.52
C ARG A 42 7.58 -1.87 8.08
N LEU A 43 8.67 -1.49 7.42
CA LEU A 43 8.98 -1.87 6.04
C LEU A 43 9.78 -3.17 5.93
N GLU A 44 10.26 -3.73 7.04
CA GLU A 44 11.13 -4.90 7.11
C GLU A 44 10.57 -6.07 6.30
N GLU A 45 9.32 -6.47 6.55
CA GLU A 45 8.67 -7.58 5.82
C GLU A 45 8.60 -7.32 4.31
N ILE A 46 8.31 -6.08 3.90
CA ILE A 46 8.23 -5.70 2.48
C ILE A 46 9.62 -5.80 1.84
N HIS A 47 10.65 -5.32 2.53
CA HIS A 47 12.04 -5.38 2.07
C HIS A 47 12.55 -6.82 1.97
N GLU A 48 12.19 -7.69 2.91
CA GLU A 48 12.56 -9.11 2.89
C GLU A 48 11.87 -9.88 1.75
N ARG A 49 10.59 -9.57 1.47
CA ARG A 49 9.82 -10.26 0.41
C ARG A 49 10.17 -9.77 -0.99
N ARG A 50 10.59 -8.52 -1.15
CA ARG A 50 10.84 -7.90 -2.46
C ARG A 50 11.86 -8.66 -3.34
N PRO A 51 13.03 -9.10 -2.85
CA PRO A 51 14.00 -9.85 -3.66
C PRO A 51 13.44 -11.14 -4.29
N ARG A 52 12.53 -11.84 -3.58
CA ARG A 52 11.87 -13.04 -4.11
C ARG A 52 11.12 -12.74 -5.40
N PHE A 53 10.33 -11.67 -5.41
CA PHE A 53 9.58 -11.27 -6.61
C PHE A 53 10.47 -10.61 -7.67
N ALA A 54 11.50 -9.87 -7.25
CA ALA A 54 12.44 -9.24 -8.18
C ALA A 54 13.28 -10.26 -8.97
N SER A 55 13.66 -11.38 -8.33
CA SER A 55 14.41 -12.46 -8.99
C SER A 55 13.56 -13.35 -9.91
N ARG A 56 12.22 -13.30 -9.76
CA ARG A 56 11.25 -14.08 -10.53
C ARG A 56 10.07 -13.20 -10.96
N PRO A 57 10.26 -12.29 -11.92
CA PRO A 57 9.21 -11.35 -12.34
C PRO A 57 7.96 -12.04 -12.90
N ASP A 58 8.09 -13.24 -13.48
CA ASP A 58 6.97 -14.02 -14.00
C ASP A 58 5.97 -14.43 -12.92
N ASP A 59 6.43 -14.68 -11.68
CA ASP A 59 5.54 -14.97 -10.54
C ASP A 59 4.55 -13.80 -10.31
N VAL A 60 5.00 -12.56 -10.50
CA VAL A 60 4.14 -11.37 -10.37
C VAL A 60 3.12 -11.32 -11.51
N TRP A 61 3.56 -11.60 -12.74
CA TRP A 61 2.65 -11.64 -13.89
C TRP A 61 1.58 -12.71 -13.75
N ASP A 62 1.92 -13.88 -13.22
CA ASP A 62 0.97 -14.96 -13.04
C ASP A 62 -0.07 -14.64 -11.95
N ILE A 63 0.35 -14.00 -10.85
CA ILE A 63 -0.58 -13.46 -9.83
C ILE A 63 -1.56 -12.46 -10.46
N LEU A 64 -1.07 -11.54 -11.31
CA LEU A 64 -1.91 -10.55 -11.98
C LEU A 64 -2.87 -11.17 -12.99
N LYS A 65 -2.44 -12.17 -13.76
CA LYS A 65 -3.29 -12.90 -14.72
C LYS A 65 -4.42 -13.64 -14.00
N GLU A 66 -4.10 -14.36 -12.92
CA GLU A 66 -5.09 -15.07 -12.11
C GLU A 66 -6.11 -14.09 -11.49
N GLY A 67 -5.63 -12.99 -10.91
CA GLY A 67 -6.49 -11.93 -10.39
C GLY A 67 -7.42 -11.35 -11.46
N SER A 68 -6.88 -11.09 -12.66
CA SER A 68 -7.64 -10.58 -13.80
C SER A 68 -8.71 -11.55 -14.28
N GLN A 69 -8.43 -12.86 -14.27
CA GLN A 69 -9.41 -13.89 -14.64
C GLN A 69 -10.58 -13.90 -13.66
N ARG A 70 -10.31 -13.96 -12.36
CA ARG A 70 -11.36 -13.94 -11.32
C ARG A 70 -12.20 -12.66 -11.39
N ALA A 71 -11.55 -11.50 -11.52
CA ALA A 71 -12.26 -10.23 -11.66
C ALA A 71 -13.14 -10.17 -12.93
N ARG A 72 -12.67 -10.76 -14.03
CA ARG A 72 -13.42 -10.80 -15.30
C ARG A 72 -14.69 -11.62 -15.20
N GLU A 73 -14.70 -12.71 -14.44
CA GLU A 73 -15.90 -13.53 -14.21
C GLU A 73 -16.99 -12.71 -13.51
N THR A 74 -16.65 -12.04 -12.40
CA THR A 74 -17.58 -11.14 -11.70
C THR A 74 -18.04 -9.99 -12.60
N ALA A 75 -17.11 -9.33 -13.31
CA ALA A 75 -17.46 -8.22 -14.18
C ALA A 75 -18.37 -8.64 -15.34
N ARG A 76 -18.22 -9.85 -15.89
CA ARG A 76 -19.11 -10.38 -16.93
C ARG A 76 -20.53 -10.55 -16.40
N ALA A 77 -20.69 -11.20 -15.24
CA ALA A 77 -22.00 -11.38 -14.61
C ALA A 77 -22.69 -10.03 -14.34
N THR A 78 -21.97 -9.07 -13.75
CA THR A 78 -22.51 -7.72 -13.55
C THR A 78 -22.93 -7.06 -14.86
N MET A 79 -22.11 -7.16 -15.91
CA MET A 79 -22.43 -6.55 -17.20
C MET A 79 -23.57 -7.26 -17.93
N GLU A 80 -23.84 -8.53 -17.66
CA GLU A 80 -25.04 -9.23 -18.14
C GLU A 80 -26.30 -8.66 -17.49
N GLU A 81 -26.28 -8.45 -16.17
CA GLU A 81 -27.38 -7.81 -15.44
C GLU A 81 -27.63 -6.38 -15.94
N VAL A 82 -26.56 -5.59 -16.09
CA VAL A 82 -26.64 -4.22 -16.62
C VAL A 82 -27.26 -4.22 -18.02
N ARG A 83 -26.77 -5.05 -18.94
CA ARG A 83 -27.33 -5.12 -20.32
C ARG A 83 -28.77 -5.58 -20.32
N SER A 84 -29.16 -6.49 -19.43
CA SER A 84 -30.54 -6.94 -19.25
C SER A 84 -31.43 -5.78 -18.80
N ALA A 85 -31.03 -5.04 -17.76
CA ALA A 85 -31.77 -3.90 -17.22
C ALA A 85 -31.90 -2.75 -18.23
N MET A 86 -30.82 -2.47 -18.97
CA MET A 86 -30.79 -1.45 -20.01
C MET A 86 -31.47 -1.88 -21.31
N LYS A 87 -31.93 -3.13 -21.42
CA LYS A 87 -32.53 -3.70 -22.64
C LYS A 87 -31.61 -3.67 -23.86
N ILE A 88 -30.29 -3.81 -23.67
CA ILE A 88 -29.26 -3.83 -24.73
C ILE A 88 -28.92 -5.27 -25.16
N ARG A 89 -29.85 -6.22 -25.03
CA ARG A 89 -29.64 -7.58 -25.55
C ARG A 89 -29.77 -7.56 -27.08
N TYR A 90 -28.66 -7.34 -27.78
CA TYR A 90 -28.57 -7.65 -29.21
C TYR A 90 -28.54 -9.17 -29.39
N PRO A 91 -29.37 -9.76 -30.25
CA PRO A 91 -29.17 -11.14 -30.67
C PRO A 91 -27.88 -11.16 -31.49
N ILE A 92 -26.82 -11.76 -30.94
CA ILE A 92 -25.67 -12.16 -31.75
C ILE A 92 -26.11 -13.45 -32.43
N SER A 93 -26.33 -13.38 -33.74
CA SER A 93 -26.42 -14.54 -34.63
C SER A 93 -25.12 -15.33 -34.60
#